data_AF-A0A7X6NT05-F1
#
_entry.id   AF-A0A7X6NT05-F1
#
_cell.length_a   1.000
_cell.length_b   1.000
_cell.length_c   1.000
_cell.angle_alpha   90.00
_cell.angle_beta   90.00
_cell.angle_gamma   90.00
#
_symmetry.space_group_name_H-M   'P 1'
#
loop_
_entity.id
_entity.type
_entity.pdbx_description
1 polymer ?
#
loop_
_entity_poly.entity_id
_entity_poly.type
_entity_poly.pdbx_seq_one_letter_code
_entity_poly.pdbx_strand_id
1 'polypeptide(L)'
;AILLSAASVGLVYLGFLTSTRSGWVVLIGILAMAAVVALMMWRMDRKGPEDLVTNGPWSWGQVYSGSQTREIWDHLGAVVMRHGLGVTRITRSTAMLERKASFLYRKGIHLLDVRPSLDHPGWCVVTVQSSPDLPTSLTDFGRGRGINTELLSAVPAFRKPDDADLVIE
;
A
#
# COMPACT_ATOMS: atom_id res chain seq x y z
N ALA A 1 14.29 -16.91 7.50
CA ALA A 1 14.11 -17.99 6.51
C ALA A 1 14.80 -19.29 6.95
N ILE A 2 16.12 -19.29 7.19
CA ILE A 2 16.94 -20.49 7.46
C ILE A 2 16.43 -21.32 8.67
N LEU A 3 16.12 -20.68 9.79
CA LEU A 3 15.60 -21.36 11.00
C LEU A 3 14.24 -22.03 10.77
N LEU A 4 13.38 -21.41 9.97
CA LEU A 4 12.03 -21.89 9.68
C LEU A 4 12.08 -23.08 8.73
N SER A 5 12.95 -23.04 7.71
CA SER A 5 13.22 -24.18 6.84
C SER A 5 13.81 -25.37 7.61
N ALA A 6 14.74 -25.12 8.53
CA ALA A 6 15.33 -26.18 9.35
C ALA A 6 14.29 -26.86 10.26
N ALA A 7 13.40 -26.07 10.88
CA ALA A 7 12.31 -26.60 11.71
C ALA A 7 11.30 -27.44 10.90
N SER A 8 10.93 -27.00 9.69
CA SER A 8 10.04 -27.75 8.81
C SER A 8 10.65 -29.09 8.37
N VAL A 9 11.94 -29.11 8.02
CA VAL A 9 12.65 -30.34 7.66
C VAL A 9 12.74 -31.29 8.87
N GLY A 10 13.03 -30.75 10.06
CA GLY A 10 13.05 -31.52 11.30
C GLY A 10 11.71 -32.17 11.65
N LEU A 11 10.60 -31.45 11.47
CA LEU A 11 9.24 -31.96 11.70
C LEU A 11 8.87 -33.09 10.74
N VAL A 12 9.20 -32.96 9.45
CA VAL A 12 8.97 -34.02 8.45
C VAL A 12 9.79 -35.26 8.79
N TYR A 13 11.08 -35.07 9.12
CA TYR A 13 11.99 -36.17 9.47
C TYR A 13 11.51 -36.93 10.73
N LEU A 14 11.14 -36.23 11.80
CA LEU A 14 10.55 -36.82 13.01
C LEU A 14 9.21 -37.53 12.73
N GLY A 15 8.41 -36.97 11.83
CA GLY A 15 7.15 -37.57 11.39
C GLY A 15 7.36 -38.92 10.71
N PHE A 16 8.37 -39.06 9.85
CA PHE A 16 8.69 -40.32 9.19
C PHE A 16 9.42 -41.33 10.10
N LEU A 17 10.17 -40.86 11.10
CA LEU A 17 10.79 -41.73 12.12
C LEU A 17 9.77 -42.42 13.02
N THR A 18 8.63 -41.78 13.29
CA THR A 18 7.58 -42.31 14.16
C THR A 18 6.64 -43.25 13.42
N SER A 19 6.17 -42.88 12.22
CA SER A 19 5.36 -43.72 11.35
C SER A 19 5.32 -43.16 9.94
N THR A 20 5.25 -44.02 8.92
CA THR A 20 5.01 -43.58 7.54
C THR A 20 3.71 -42.79 7.40
N ARG A 21 2.64 -43.12 8.13
CA ARG A 21 1.39 -42.35 8.11
C ARG A 21 1.54 -40.95 8.69
N SER A 22 2.25 -40.79 9.82
CA SER A 22 2.47 -39.47 10.43
C SER A 22 3.36 -38.58 9.57
N GLY A 23 4.39 -39.14 8.94
CA GLY A 23 5.25 -38.40 8.00
C GLY A 23 4.47 -37.80 6.84
N TRP A 24 3.58 -38.57 6.22
CA TRP A 24 2.71 -38.08 5.15
C TRP A 24 1.73 -36.99 5.61
N VAL A 25 1.13 -37.13 6.80
CA VAL A 25 0.21 -36.12 7.34
C VAL A 25 0.93 -34.79 7.57
N VAL A 26 2.13 -34.81 8.17
CA VAL A 26 2.93 -33.59 8.41
C VAL A 26 3.36 -32.94 7.11
N LEU A 27 3.80 -33.74 6.12
CA LEU A 27 4.22 -33.23 4.82
C LEU A 27 3.08 -32.53 4.07
N ILE A 28 1.89 -33.15 4.03
CA ILE A 28 0.70 -32.57 3.38
C ILE A 28 0.29 -31.27 4.09
N GLY A 29 0.32 -31.22 5.42
CA GLY A 29 0.02 -30.02 6.19
C GLY A 29 0.95 -28.85 5.85
N ILE A 30 2.26 -29.10 5.77
CA ILE A 30 3.26 -28.08 5.39
C ILE A 30 3.03 -27.62 3.94
N LEU A 31 2.78 -28.55 3.01
CA LEU A 31 2.48 -28.21 1.61
C LEU A 31 1.21 -27.37 1.48
N ALA A 32 0.16 -27.69 2.21
CA ALA A 32 -1.08 -26.92 2.22
C ALA A 32 -0.85 -25.51 2.77
N MET A 33 -0.11 -25.36 3.87
CA MET A 33 0.28 -24.04 4.40
C MET A 33 1.11 -23.24 3.38
N ALA A 34 2.10 -23.87 2.76
CA ALA A 34 2.93 -23.22 1.74
C ALA A 34 2.08 -22.77 0.54
N ALA A 35 1.13 -23.60 0.09
CA ALA A 35 0.21 -23.26 -0.99
C ALA A 35 -0.69 -22.07 -0.63
N VAL A 36 -1.21 -22.02 0.60
CA VAL A 36 -2.01 -20.87 1.08
C VAL A 36 -1.17 -19.60 1.12
N VAL A 37 0.04 -19.65 1.66
CA VAL A 37 0.95 -18.49 1.70
C VAL A 37 1.30 -18.03 0.29
N ALA A 38 1.64 -18.95 -0.61
CA ALA A 38 1.93 -18.64 -2.00
C ALA A 38 0.73 -18.00 -2.71
N LEU A 39 -0.48 -18.50 -2.47
CA LEU A 39 -1.72 -17.93 -3.01
C LEU A 39 -1.99 -16.52 -2.47
N MET A 40 -1.76 -16.30 -1.16
CA MET A 40 -1.88 -14.98 -0.54
C MET A 40 -0.87 -13.99 -1.14
N MET A 41 0.41 -14.39 -1.24
CA MET A 41 1.46 -13.56 -1.85
C MET A 41 1.13 -13.23 -3.31
N TRP A 42 0.69 -14.23 -4.08
CA TRP A 42 0.30 -14.05 -5.49
C TRP A 42 -0.90 -13.12 -5.66
N ARG A 43 -1.89 -13.17 -4.76
CA ARG A 43 -3.00 -12.21 -4.78
C ARG A 43 -2.60 -10.81 -4.36
N MET A 44 -1.65 -10.67 -3.43
CA MET A 44 -1.17 -9.35 -2.99
C MET A 44 -0.34 -8.64 -4.06
N ASP A 45 0.34 -9.38 -4.94
CA ASP A 45 1.26 -8.81 -5.94
C ASP A 45 0.58 -8.40 -7.26
N ARG A 46 -0.68 -8.81 -7.47
CA ARG A 46 -1.47 -8.36 -8.62
C ARG A 46 -1.90 -6.90 -8.41
N LYS A 47 -1.29 -5.99 -9.18
CA LYS A 47 -1.82 -4.62 -9.35
C LYS A 47 -3.13 -4.70 -10.12
N GLY A 48 -4.22 -4.25 -9.49
CA GLY A 48 -5.48 -4.03 -10.19
C GLY A 48 -5.36 -2.82 -11.13
N PRO A 49 -6.10 -2.77 -12.24
CA PRO A 49 -6.17 -1.59 -13.10
C PRO A 49 -6.71 -0.36 -12.35
N GLU A 50 -7.36 -0.52 -11.20
CA GLU A 50 -7.81 0.52 -10.29
C GLU A 50 -6.76 0.99 -9.28
N ASP A 51 -5.64 0.27 -9.13
CA ASP A 51 -4.61 0.64 -8.15
C ASP A 51 -3.90 1.92 -8.55
N LEU A 52 -3.91 2.90 -7.64
CA LEU A 52 -3.25 4.20 -7.83
C LEU A 52 -1.88 4.25 -7.13
N VAL A 53 -1.50 3.20 -6.41
CA VAL A 53 -0.35 3.17 -5.50
C VAL A 53 0.37 1.82 -5.56
N THR A 54 1.68 1.81 -5.36
CA THR A 54 2.47 0.58 -5.22
C THR A 54 2.05 -0.27 -4.02
N ASN A 55 2.17 -1.60 -4.16
CA ASN A 55 1.85 -2.56 -3.11
C ASN A 55 2.99 -2.60 -2.09
N GLY A 56 2.68 -2.41 -0.80
CA GLY A 56 3.65 -2.57 0.26
C GLY A 56 3.42 -1.63 1.46
N PRO A 57 4.25 -1.77 2.51
CA PRO A 57 4.24 -0.89 3.67
C PRO A 57 4.83 0.50 3.35
N TRP A 58 5.79 0.57 2.42
CA TRP A 58 6.08 1.78 1.66
C TRP A 58 5.20 1.77 0.43
N SER A 59 4.34 2.77 0.29
CA SER A 59 3.41 2.85 -0.84
C SER A 59 3.50 4.24 -1.46
N TRP A 60 3.62 4.30 -2.77
CA TRP A 60 3.77 5.54 -3.53
C TRP A 60 2.82 5.52 -4.73
N GLY A 61 2.22 6.67 -5.02
CA GLY A 61 1.32 6.83 -6.14
C GLY A 61 1.28 8.27 -6.63
N GLN A 62 0.90 8.42 -7.89
CA GLN A 62 0.82 9.71 -8.56
C GLN A 62 -0.35 9.72 -9.54
N VAL A 63 -1.07 10.84 -9.57
CA VAL A 63 -2.10 11.12 -10.56
C VAL A 63 -1.96 12.55 -11.07
N TYR A 64 -2.55 12.81 -12.22
CA TYR A 64 -2.65 14.13 -12.83
C TYR A 64 -4.09 14.62 -12.77
N SER A 65 -4.30 15.92 -12.67
CA SER A 65 -5.62 16.54 -12.76
C SER A 65 -5.54 17.90 -13.45
N GLY A 66 -6.49 18.21 -14.33
CA GLY A 66 -6.65 19.54 -14.91
C GLY A 66 -7.31 20.55 -13.95
N SER A 67 -7.65 20.13 -12.74
CA SER A 67 -8.31 20.97 -11.74
C SER A 67 -7.33 21.91 -11.04
N GLN A 68 -7.85 22.99 -10.44
CA GLN A 68 -7.01 23.93 -9.70
C GLN A 68 -6.51 23.32 -8.38
N THR A 69 -5.31 23.71 -7.95
CA THR A 69 -4.72 23.22 -6.69
C THR A 69 -5.65 23.35 -5.49
N ARG A 70 -6.39 24.46 -5.38
CA ARG A 70 -7.33 24.70 -4.28
C ARG A 70 -8.45 23.65 -4.24
N GLU A 71 -9.05 23.39 -5.38
CA GLU A 71 -10.12 22.40 -5.53
C GLU A 71 -9.62 21.00 -5.17
N ILE A 72 -8.40 20.64 -5.61
CA ILE A 72 -7.76 19.38 -5.24
C ILE A 72 -7.63 19.26 -3.71
N TRP A 73 -7.15 20.31 -3.02
CA TRP A 73 -7.04 20.30 -1.55
C TRP A 73 -8.40 20.18 -0.85
N ASP A 74 -9.44 20.83 -1.37
CA ASP A 74 -10.78 20.76 -0.82
C ASP A 74 -11.35 19.33 -0.90
N HIS A 75 -11.17 18.66 -2.04
CA HIS A 75 -11.57 17.25 -2.21
C HIS A 75 -10.78 16.29 -1.30
N LEU A 76 -9.47 16.49 -1.18
CA LEU A 76 -8.63 15.71 -0.29
C LEU A 76 -9.00 15.88 1.19
N GLY A 77 -9.50 17.07 1.57
CA GLY A 77 -9.96 17.37 2.92
C GLY A 77 -11.01 16.40 3.44
N ALA A 78 -11.91 15.91 2.58
CA ALA A 78 -12.92 14.92 2.97
C ALA A 78 -12.31 13.57 3.38
N VAL A 79 -11.27 13.13 2.66
CA VAL A 79 -10.55 11.88 2.96
C VAL A 79 -9.71 12.04 4.22
N VAL A 80 -9.02 13.19 4.37
CA VAL A 80 -8.25 13.55 5.56
C VAL A 80 -9.11 13.48 6.82
N MET A 81 -10.31 14.07 6.78
CA MET A 81 -11.24 14.06 7.92
C MET A 81 -11.78 12.65 8.22
N ARG A 82 -12.13 11.88 7.19
CA ARG A 82 -12.64 10.51 7.32
C ARG A 82 -11.64 9.58 8.01
N HIS A 83 -10.35 9.72 7.69
CA HIS A 83 -9.28 8.92 8.28
C HIS A 83 -8.69 9.54 9.55
N GLY A 84 -9.20 10.69 10.00
CA GLY A 84 -8.70 11.38 11.19
C GLY A 84 -7.22 11.77 11.07
N LEU A 85 -6.77 12.15 9.87
CA LEU A 85 -5.40 12.54 9.60
C LEU A 85 -5.17 13.99 10.06
N GLY A 86 -4.16 14.20 10.89
CA GLY A 86 -3.65 15.53 11.21
C GLY A 86 -2.85 16.08 10.03
N VAL A 87 -3.08 17.33 9.65
CA VAL A 87 -2.39 17.98 8.53
C VAL A 87 -1.32 18.92 9.05
N THR A 88 -0.08 18.71 8.64
CA THR A 88 1.03 19.64 8.86
C THR A 88 1.56 20.10 7.51
N ARG A 89 1.37 21.38 7.20
CA ARG A 89 1.88 21.95 5.95
C ARG A 89 3.40 22.10 6.04
N ILE A 90 4.15 21.47 5.12
CA ILE A 90 5.61 21.57 5.06
C ILE A 90 6.01 22.72 4.12
N THR A 91 5.39 22.77 2.94
CA THR A 91 5.68 23.80 1.92
C THR A 91 4.36 24.37 1.35
N ARG A 92 4.45 25.21 0.31
CA ARG A 92 3.25 25.70 -0.38
C ARG A 92 2.49 24.57 -1.10
N SER A 93 3.19 23.58 -1.64
CA SER A 93 2.62 22.45 -2.39
C SER A 93 2.54 21.16 -1.57
N THR A 94 3.31 21.04 -0.49
CA THR A 94 3.49 19.79 0.24
C THR A 94 2.89 19.85 1.64
N ALA A 95 2.14 18.82 2.01
CA ALA A 95 1.66 18.59 3.36
C ALA A 95 2.00 17.18 3.85
N MET A 96 2.28 17.07 5.13
CA MET A 96 2.38 15.81 5.85
C MET A 96 1.05 15.52 6.52
N LEU A 97 0.48 14.36 6.24
CA LEU A 97 -0.73 13.83 6.83
C LEU A 97 -0.33 12.76 7.84
N GLU A 98 -0.63 13.00 9.11
CA GLU A 98 -0.26 12.14 10.23
C GLU A 98 -1.49 11.47 10.83
N ARG A 99 -1.48 10.15 10.88
CA ARG A 99 -2.50 9.38 11.58
C ARG A 99 -2.07 9.18 13.03
N LYS A 100 -2.94 9.49 14.00
CA LYS A 100 -2.63 9.22 15.41
C LYS A 100 -2.47 7.72 15.65
N ALA A 101 -1.48 7.36 16.48
CA ALA A 101 -1.33 6.00 16.99
C ALA A 101 -2.52 5.63 17.88
N SER A 102 -2.87 4.34 17.92
CA SER A 102 -3.78 3.75 18.89
C SER A 102 -3.15 2.53 19.54
N PHE A 103 -3.89 1.87 20.43
CA PHE A 103 -3.46 0.59 21.01
C PHE A 103 -3.22 -0.51 19.97
N LEU A 104 -3.95 -0.49 18.84
CA LEU A 104 -3.91 -1.54 17.81
C LEU A 104 -3.01 -1.19 16.62
N TYR A 105 -2.50 0.03 16.52
CA TYR A 105 -1.70 0.48 15.37
C TYR A 105 -0.83 1.69 15.72
N ARG A 106 0.40 1.76 15.18
CA ARG A 106 1.28 2.92 15.38
C ARG A 106 0.92 4.11 14.46
N LYS A 107 1.66 5.21 14.63
CA LYS A 107 1.50 6.48 13.93
C LYS A 107 1.93 6.36 12.47
N GLY A 108 0.97 6.45 11.55
CA GLY A 108 1.21 6.49 10.10
C GLY A 108 1.52 7.89 9.59
N ILE A 109 2.44 8.00 8.63
CA ILE A 109 2.84 9.26 8.00
C ILE A 109 2.68 9.14 6.49
N HIS A 110 1.98 10.10 5.91
CA HIS A 110 1.78 10.24 4.47
C HIS A 110 2.26 11.63 4.04
N LEU A 111 3.11 11.69 3.03
CA LEU A 111 3.52 12.92 2.38
C LEU A 111 2.67 13.10 1.12
N LEU A 112 1.99 14.23 1.04
CA LEU A 112 1.15 14.63 -0.08
C LEU A 112 1.77 15.88 -0.70
N ASP A 113 2.04 15.84 -2.00
CA ASP A 113 2.52 16.98 -2.78
C ASP A 113 1.55 17.26 -3.92
N VAL A 114 1.11 18.52 -4.02
CA VAL A 114 0.22 19.00 -5.09
C VAL A 114 0.90 20.19 -5.75
N ARG A 115 1.41 20.00 -6.96
CA ARG A 115 2.15 21.03 -7.70
C ARG A 115 1.76 21.05 -9.17
N PRO A 116 2.01 22.15 -9.89
CA PRO A 116 1.91 22.14 -11.35
C PRO A 116 2.81 21.05 -11.96
N SER A 117 2.29 20.35 -12.96
CA SER A 117 3.06 19.36 -13.72
C SER A 117 4.08 20.07 -14.61
N LEU A 118 5.32 19.57 -14.62
CA LEU A 118 6.37 20.04 -15.53
C LEU A 118 6.24 19.41 -16.92
N ASP A 119 5.75 18.17 -16.96
CA ASP A 119 5.70 17.35 -18.18
C ASP A 119 4.39 17.59 -18.97
N HIS A 120 3.33 18.06 -18.28
CA HIS A 120 2.01 18.30 -18.88
C HIS A 120 1.52 19.73 -18.52
N PRO A 121 1.80 20.73 -19.37
CA PRO A 121 1.36 22.11 -19.13
C PRO A 121 -0.15 22.22 -18.90
N GLY A 122 -0.56 22.99 -17.90
CA GLY A 122 -1.97 23.16 -17.52
C GLY A 122 -2.51 22.09 -16.58
N TRP A 123 -1.76 21.03 -16.32
CA TRP A 123 -2.14 20.00 -15.35
C TRP A 123 -1.44 20.21 -14.00
N CYS A 124 -2.08 19.78 -12.92
CA CYS A 124 -1.46 19.56 -11.63
C CYS A 124 -1.09 18.10 -11.48
N VAL A 125 0.07 17.84 -10.88
CA VAL A 125 0.48 16.52 -10.41
C VAL A 125 0.23 16.41 -8.91
N VAL A 126 -0.44 15.33 -8.52
CA VAL A 126 -0.68 14.96 -7.13
C VAL A 126 0.12 13.69 -6.85
N THR A 127 1.04 13.79 -5.90
CA THR A 127 1.88 12.67 -5.48
C THR A 127 1.61 12.36 -4.02
N VAL A 128 1.40 11.09 -3.71
CA VAL A 128 1.26 10.62 -2.33
C VAL A 128 2.27 9.53 -2.05
N GLN A 129 2.97 9.65 -0.93
CA GLN A 129 3.91 8.66 -0.44
C GLN A 129 3.60 8.34 1.02
N SER A 130 3.57 7.06 1.38
CA SER A 130 3.54 6.64 2.78
C SER A 130 4.90 6.13 3.23
N SER A 131 5.28 6.51 4.45
CA SER A 131 6.31 5.82 5.21
C SER A 131 5.69 4.60 5.90
N PRO A 132 6.41 3.48 6.06
CA PRO A 132 5.93 2.31 6.79
C PRO A 132 5.59 2.68 8.23
N ASP A 133 4.45 2.19 8.67
CA ASP A 133 4.29 1.82 10.06
C ASP A 133 5.21 0.59 10.29
N LEU A 134 6.07 0.61 11.32
CA LEU A 134 7.04 -0.46 11.61
C LEU A 134 6.43 -1.87 11.46
N PRO A 135 7.19 -2.89 11.04
CA PRO A 135 6.70 -4.16 10.46
C PRO A 135 6.12 -5.15 11.49
N THR A 136 5.50 -4.68 12.56
CA THR A 136 5.08 -5.53 13.69
C THR A 136 3.66 -6.09 13.58
N SER A 137 2.82 -5.65 12.63
CA SER A 137 1.47 -6.21 12.49
C SER A 137 1.02 -6.40 11.04
N LEU A 138 0.43 -7.57 10.75
CA LEU A 138 -0.21 -7.92 9.46
C LEU A 138 -1.29 -6.91 9.04
N THR A 139 -1.92 -6.23 9.99
CA THR A 139 -2.93 -5.19 9.78
C THR A 139 -2.37 -3.87 9.26
N ASP A 140 -1.07 -3.62 9.41
CA ASP A 140 -0.41 -2.42 8.87
C ASP A 140 0.00 -2.61 7.39
N PHE A 141 0.18 -3.85 6.93
CA PHE A 141 0.50 -4.19 5.55
C PHE A 141 -0.73 -4.01 4.64
N GLY A 142 -0.94 -2.77 4.18
CA GLY A 142 -1.97 -2.43 3.18
C GLY A 142 -2.82 -1.24 3.56
N ARG A 143 -2.79 -0.82 4.84
CA ARG A 143 -3.52 0.38 5.28
C ARG A 143 -2.95 1.66 4.68
N GLY A 144 -1.62 1.74 4.60
CA GLY A 144 -0.93 2.84 3.91
C GLY A 144 -1.35 2.96 2.44
N ARG A 145 -1.33 1.84 1.71
CA ARG A 145 -1.83 1.74 0.33
C ARG A 145 -3.29 2.17 0.22
N GLY A 146 -4.16 1.69 1.11
CA GLY A 146 -5.59 2.01 1.09
C GLY A 146 -5.85 3.52 1.23
N ILE A 147 -5.23 4.16 2.23
CA ILE A 147 -5.35 5.60 2.45
C ILE A 147 -4.79 6.38 1.26
N ASN A 148 -3.62 6.01 0.75
CA ASN A 148 -3.02 6.69 -0.41
C ASN A 148 -3.88 6.54 -1.66
N THR A 149 -4.45 5.35 -1.88
CA THR A 149 -5.33 5.09 -3.03
C THR A 149 -6.60 5.93 -2.91
N GLU A 150 -7.17 6.06 -1.72
CA GLU A 150 -8.35 6.89 -1.47
C GLU A 150 -8.05 8.40 -1.60
N LEU A 151 -6.88 8.85 -1.17
CA LEU A 151 -6.42 10.22 -1.39
C LEU A 151 -6.30 10.51 -2.89
N LEU A 152 -5.62 9.64 -3.65
CA LEU A 152 -5.43 9.83 -5.08
C LEU A 152 -6.75 9.71 -5.86
N SER A 153 -7.66 8.82 -5.46
CA SER A 153 -8.96 8.65 -6.14
C SER A 153 -9.95 9.79 -5.84
N ALA A 154 -9.75 10.51 -4.73
CA ALA A 154 -10.53 11.70 -4.41
C ALA A 154 -10.13 12.92 -5.25
N VAL A 155 -8.99 12.87 -5.96
CA VAL A 155 -8.58 13.96 -6.84
C VAL A 155 -9.62 14.10 -7.99
N PRO A 156 -10.18 15.30 -8.20
CA PRO A 156 -11.19 15.51 -9.23
C PRO A 156 -10.63 15.25 -10.63
N ALA A 157 -11.43 14.57 -11.47
CA ALA A 157 -11.10 14.25 -12.86
C ALA A 157 -9.67 13.69 -13.04
N PHE A 158 -9.22 12.84 -12.11
CA PHE A 158 -7.85 12.34 -12.12
C PHE A 158 -7.57 11.49 -13.35
N ARG A 159 -6.31 11.53 -13.79
CA ARG A 159 -5.72 10.70 -14.83
C ARG A 159 -4.51 9.98 -14.28
N LYS A 160 -4.36 8.71 -14.64
CA LYS A 160 -3.17 7.92 -14.31
C LYS A 160 -2.02 8.31 -15.22
N PRO A 161 -0.76 8.17 -14.78
CA PRO A 161 0.41 8.54 -15.60
C PRO A 161 0.49 7.85 -16.97
N ASP A 162 -0.15 6.70 -17.12
CA ASP A 162 -0.22 5.88 -18.33
C ASP A 162 -1.47 6.15 -19.19
N ASP A 163 -2.34 7.10 -18.81
CA ASP A 163 -3.53 7.44 -19.60
C ASP A 163 -3.15 8.16 -20.90
N ALA A 164 -3.69 7.68 -22.02
CA ALA A 164 -3.45 8.24 -23.36
C ALA A 164 -3.85 9.72 -23.48
N ASP A 165 -4.88 10.15 -22.73
CA ASP A 165 -5.38 11.53 -22.71
C ASP A 165 -4.37 12.55 -22.14
N LEU A 166 -3.27 12.11 -21.53
CA LEU A 166 -2.19 12.99 -21.05
C LEU A 166 -1.19 13.34 -22.16
N VAL A 167 -1.22 12.63 -23.30
CA VAL A 167 -0.37 12.92 -24.45
C VAL A 167 -0.97 14.12 -25.19
N ILE A 168 -0.34 15.27 -25.00
CA ILE A 168 -0.59 16.46 -25.83
C ILE A 168 0.03 16.15 -27.21
N GLU A 169 -0.79 16.07 -28.26
CA GLU A 169 -0.33 16.20 -29.66
C GLU A 169 0.25 17.60 -29.92
#